data_AF-A0A9K3Q315-F1
#
_entry.id   AF-A0A9K3Q315-F1
#
_cell.length_a   1.000
_cell.length_b   1.000
_cell.length_c   1.000
_cell.angle_alpha   90.00
_cell.angle_beta   90.00
_cell.angle_gamma   90.00
#
_symmetry.space_group_name_H-M   'P 1'
#
loop_
_entity.id
_entity.type
_entity.pdbx_description
1 polymer ?
#
loop_
_entity_poly.entity_id
_entity_poly.type
_entity_poly.pdbx_seq_one_letter_code
_entity_poly.pdbx_strand_id
1 'polypeptide(L)'
;MVGLIHTPQTLFHIAKGLAKRRSDGTSAALGGLGQNNPYISEGRAGLFDTDYLMHMNNAAYLSHAEYARWELCAYNGLLSSMFRDKVNFVVGGTAIRFRREVAPIFRKFQVHSFLARLDERHLWIYHAFRYPPGGKDPGRIRAHAICQGIAIQGRTVLDPRVYLKDMVGMDPDIVDALSTDRGEASAEQDVFAEMMDKYGDMEAVFKMATALDDKALEQKK
;
A
#
# COMPACT_ATOMS: atom_id res chain seq x y z
N MET A 1 11.87 9.28 -9.19
CA MET A 1 12.80 8.36 -9.87
C MET A 1 13.18 7.31 -8.83
N VAL A 2 12.60 6.11 -8.90
CA VAL A 2 12.93 5.02 -7.97
C VAL A 2 14.37 4.58 -8.31
N GLY A 3 15.26 4.59 -7.32
CA GLY A 3 16.69 4.37 -7.51
C GLY A 3 16.97 3.03 -8.19
N LEU A 4 17.94 3.03 -9.13
CA LEU A 4 18.36 1.90 -9.98
C LEU A 4 18.63 0.58 -9.21
N ILE A 5 18.88 0.67 -7.91
CA ILE A 5 19.27 -0.45 -7.04
C ILE A 5 18.07 -1.37 -6.71
N HIS A 6 16.84 -0.84 -6.65
CA HIS A 6 15.65 -1.63 -6.29
C HIS A 6 14.91 -2.20 -7.50
N THR A 7 15.22 -1.73 -8.71
CA THR A 7 14.55 -2.13 -9.95
C THR A 7 14.52 -3.65 -10.17
N PRO A 8 15.59 -4.42 -9.92
CA PRO A 8 15.54 -5.88 -10.11
C PRO A 8 14.54 -6.57 -9.17
N GLN A 9 14.50 -6.16 -7.89
CA GLN A 9 13.57 -6.71 -6.91
C GLN A 9 12.14 -6.32 -7.24
N THR A 10 11.89 -5.06 -7.59
CA THR A 10 10.58 -4.60 -8.03
C THR A 10 10.08 -5.39 -9.25
N LEU A 11 10.92 -5.61 -10.26
CA LEU A 11 10.56 -6.40 -11.45
C LEU A 11 10.25 -7.86 -11.09
N PHE A 12 11.01 -8.47 -10.17
CA PHE A 12 10.72 -9.82 -9.66
C PHE A 12 9.34 -9.89 -9.00
N HIS A 13 9.03 -8.92 -8.14
CA HIS A 13 7.74 -8.84 -7.44
C HIS A 13 6.58 -8.58 -8.42
N ILE A 14 6.76 -7.72 -9.42
CA ILE A 14 5.81 -7.55 -10.52
C ILE A 14 5.56 -8.87 -11.26
N ALA A 15 6.62 -9.57 -11.65
CA ALA A 15 6.51 -10.84 -12.36
C ALA A 15 5.78 -11.92 -11.52
N LYS A 16 6.06 -11.97 -10.22
CA LYS A 16 5.37 -12.85 -9.27
C LYS A 16 3.87 -12.55 -9.20
N GLY A 17 3.48 -11.27 -9.12
CA GLY A 17 2.08 -10.85 -9.14
C GLY A 17 1.36 -11.23 -10.44
N LEU A 18 1.99 -11.00 -11.59
CA LEU A 18 1.46 -11.37 -12.91
C LEU A 18 1.30 -12.89 -13.07
N ALA A 19 2.29 -13.67 -12.62
CA ALA A 19 2.21 -15.14 -12.64
C ALA A 19 1.06 -15.65 -11.77
N LYS A 20 0.90 -15.07 -10.57
CA LYS A 20 -0.21 -15.42 -9.67
C LYS A 20 -1.57 -15.05 -10.27
N ARG A 21 -1.70 -13.87 -10.93
CA ARG A 21 -2.92 -13.49 -11.66
C ARG A 21 -3.27 -14.52 -12.74
N ARG A 22 -2.27 -14.95 -13.51
CA ARG A 22 -2.46 -15.96 -14.57
C ARG A 22 -2.94 -17.30 -14.03
N SER A 23 -2.45 -17.70 -12.86
CA SER A 23 -2.87 -18.92 -12.17
C SER A 23 -4.29 -18.81 -11.61
N ASP A 24 -4.62 -17.68 -10.97
CA ASP A 24 -5.87 -17.50 -10.23
C ASP A 24 -7.05 -17.05 -11.15
N GLY A 25 -6.78 -16.62 -12.38
CA GLY A 25 -7.80 -16.27 -13.37
C GLY A 25 -8.67 -15.07 -12.95
N THR A 26 -9.99 -15.16 -13.13
CA THR A 26 -10.96 -14.10 -12.78
C THR A 26 -10.98 -13.78 -11.29
N SER A 27 -10.70 -14.74 -10.41
CA SER A 27 -10.60 -14.53 -8.95
C SER A 27 -9.52 -13.51 -8.58
N ALA A 28 -8.52 -13.29 -9.45
CA ALA A 28 -7.47 -12.33 -9.21
C ALA A 28 -7.93 -10.87 -9.22
N ALA A 29 -9.02 -10.56 -9.95
CA ALA A 29 -9.59 -9.21 -9.98
C ALA A 29 -10.16 -8.79 -8.61
N LEU A 30 -10.50 -9.75 -7.76
CA LEU A 30 -11.10 -9.52 -6.44
C LEU A 30 -10.09 -9.51 -5.29
N GLY A 31 -8.85 -9.95 -5.51
CA GLY A 31 -7.89 -10.07 -4.42
C GLY A 31 -7.20 -8.77 -4.07
N GLY A 32 -7.02 -8.58 -2.76
CA GLY A 32 -6.54 -7.35 -2.17
C GLY A 32 -7.57 -6.21 -2.19
N LEU A 33 -8.86 -6.52 -2.38
CA LEU A 33 -9.96 -5.57 -2.21
C LEU A 33 -10.60 -5.80 -0.84
N GLY A 34 -10.46 -4.81 0.05
CA GLY A 34 -10.95 -4.90 1.42
C GLY A 34 -10.18 -5.88 2.32
N GLN A 35 -10.46 -5.79 3.63
CA GLN A 35 -9.76 -6.55 4.67
C GLN A 35 -9.97 -8.07 4.58
N ASN A 36 -11.13 -8.51 4.12
CA ASN A 36 -11.52 -9.93 4.12
C ASN A 36 -10.77 -10.76 3.07
N ASN A 37 -10.19 -10.10 2.06
CA ASN A 37 -9.49 -10.78 0.99
C ASN A 37 -8.11 -10.13 0.73
N PRO A 38 -7.20 -10.12 1.71
CA PRO A 38 -5.92 -9.46 1.55
C PRO A 38 -5.02 -10.22 0.59
N TYR A 39 -4.28 -9.51 -0.24
CA TYR A 39 -3.22 -10.10 -1.03
C TYR A 39 -2.02 -10.42 -0.12
N ILE A 40 -1.59 -11.68 -0.12
CA ILE A 40 -0.47 -12.14 0.69
C ILE A 40 0.80 -12.17 -0.15
N SER A 41 1.67 -11.18 0.05
CA SER A 41 3.05 -11.25 -0.42
C SER A 41 3.91 -11.98 0.61
N GLU A 42 4.84 -12.80 0.14
CA GLU A 42 5.81 -13.50 0.98
C GLU A 42 7.19 -12.89 0.78
N GLY A 43 7.88 -12.62 1.89
CA GLY A 43 9.22 -12.04 1.91
C GLY A 43 10.14 -12.77 2.90
N ARG A 44 11.44 -12.53 2.73
CA ARG A 44 12.48 -12.92 3.69
C ARG A 44 13.38 -11.72 3.90
N ALA A 45 13.67 -11.41 5.16
CA ALA A 45 14.61 -10.34 5.48
C ALA A 45 16.03 -10.82 5.11
N GLY A 46 16.63 -10.18 4.11
CA GLY A 46 18.01 -10.43 3.71
C GLY A 46 19.00 -9.80 4.68
N LEU A 47 20.29 -10.01 4.40
CA LEU A 47 21.38 -9.36 5.15
C LEU A 47 21.29 -7.83 5.07
N PHE A 48 20.93 -7.30 3.90
CA PHE A 48 20.77 -5.87 3.66
C PHE A 48 19.47 -5.27 4.20
N ASP A 49 18.53 -6.12 4.65
CA ASP A 49 17.30 -5.67 5.31
C ASP A 49 17.47 -5.57 6.82
N THR A 50 18.61 -6.01 7.37
CA THR A 50 18.86 -6.12 8.81
C THR A 50 19.80 -5.01 9.26
N ASP A 51 19.50 -4.40 10.41
CA ASP A 51 20.36 -3.37 11.03
C ASP A 51 21.39 -3.97 12.02
N TYR A 52 22.20 -3.10 12.63
CA TYR A 52 23.21 -3.51 13.63
C TYR A 52 22.61 -4.14 14.90
N LEU A 53 21.32 -3.91 15.18
CA LEU A 53 20.62 -4.51 16.30
C LEU A 53 20.05 -5.89 15.95
N MET A 54 20.36 -6.41 14.76
CA MET A 54 19.91 -7.71 14.29
C MET A 54 18.39 -7.78 14.22
N HIS A 55 17.73 -6.71 13.77
CA HIS A 55 16.31 -6.73 13.42
C HIS A 55 16.12 -6.14 12.03
N MET A 56 14.96 -6.41 11.41
CA MET A 56 14.65 -5.76 10.14
C MET A 56 14.66 -4.24 10.34
N ASN A 57 15.48 -3.56 9.52
CA ASN A 57 15.60 -2.11 9.51
C ASN A 57 14.23 -1.48 9.23
N ASN A 58 13.91 -0.40 9.94
CA ASN A 58 12.69 0.39 9.75
C ASN A 58 12.44 0.76 8.28
N ALA A 59 13.48 1.12 7.53
CA ALA A 59 13.37 1.44 6.10
C ALA A 59 13.00 0.21 5.24
N ALA A 60 13.52 -0.96 5.60
CA ALA A 60 13.25 -2.20 4.87
C ALA A 60 11.76 -2.60 4.96
N TYR A 61 11.06 -2.29 6.06
CA TYR A 61 9.60 -2.48 6.10
C TYR A 61 8.89 -1.69 5.01
N LEU A 62 9.28 -0.43 4.76
CA LEU A 62 8.66 0.38 3.70
C LEU A 62 9.00 -0.16 2.31
N SER A 63 10.23 -0.64 2.09
CA SER A 63 10.61 -1.32 0.84
C SER A 63 9.79 -2.59 0.61
N HIS A 64 9.62 -3.42 1.63
CA HIS A 64 8.81 -4.64 1.53
C HIS A 64 7.31 -4.33 1.38
N ALA A 65 6.81 -3.23 1.95
CA ALA A 65 5.46 -2.74 1.69
C ALA A 65 5.28 -2.28 0.24
N GLU A 66 6.28 -1.61 -0.33
CA GLU A 66 6.28 -1.23 -1.75
C GLU A 66 6.30 -2.47 -2.67
N TYR A 67 7.15 -3.47 -2.38
CA TYR A 67 7.16 -4.72 -3.14
C TYR A 67 5.81 -5.45 -3.10
N ALA A 68 5.19 -5.54 -1.93
CA ALA A 68 3.86 -6.12 -1.77
C ALA A 68 2.80 -5.34 -2.55
N ARG A 69 2.94 -4.01 -2.66
CA ARG A 69 2.05 -3.15 -3.45
C ARG A 69 2.21 -3.40 -4.95
N TRP A 70 3.45 -3.50 -5.45
CA TRP A 70 3.71 -3.85 -6.84
C TRP A 70 3.15 -5.23 -7.21
N GLU A 71 3.32 -6.22 -6.32
CA GLU A 71 2.69 -7.55 -6.46
C GLU A 71 1.17 -7.44 -6.51
N LEU A 72 0.55 -6.69 -5.59
CA LEU A 72 -0.90 -6.47 -5.54
C LEU A 72 -1.42 -5.80 -6.83
N CYS A 73 -0.77 -4.73 -7.28
CA CYS A 73 -1.16 -4.02 -8.51
C CYS A 73 -1.03 -4.91 -9.75
N ALA A 74 0.03 -5.72 -9.82
CA ALA A 74 0.21 -6.70 -10.87
C ALA A 74 -0.88 -7.79 -10.83
N TYR A 75 -1.24 -8.22 -9.61
CA TYR A 75 -2.22 -9.26 -9.39
C TYR A 75 -3.64 -8.82 -9.77
N ASN A 76 -4.11 -7.69 -9.23
CA ASN A 76 -5.47 -7.18 -9.45
C ASN A 76 -5.64 -6.49 -10.82
N GLY A 77 -4.55 -6.24 -11.56
CA GLY A 77 -4.57 -5.77 -12.95
C GLY A 77 -4.45 -4.25 -13.07
N LEU A 78 -4.36 -3.57 -11.93
CA LEU A 78 -4.10 -2.15 -11.86
C LEU A 78 -2.79 -1.79 -12.59
N LEU A 79 -1.78 -2.65 -12.52
CA LEU A 79 -0.50 -2.46 -13.21
C LEU A 79 -0.68 -2.38 -14.74
N SER A 80 -1.50 -3.26 -15.32
CA SER A 80 -1.74 -3.28 -16.76
C SER A 80 -2.50 -2.03 -17.22
N SER A 81 -3.50 -1.61 -16.45
CA SER A 81 -4.25 -0.37 -16.70
C SER A 81 -3.34 0.86 -16.56
N MET A 82 -2.46 0.88 -15.56
CA MET A 82 -1.49 1.95 -15.34
C MET A 82 -0.65 2.21 -16.59
N PHE A 83 -0.07 1.15 -17.18
CA PHE A 83 0.73 1.28 -18.40
C PHE A 83 -0.09 1.60 -19.65
N ARG A 84 -1.26 0.96 -19.82
CA ARG A 84 -2.14 1.20 -20.97
C ARG A 84 -2.64 2.64 -21.02
N ASP A 85 -3.05 3.15 -19.87
CA ASP A 85 -3.73 4.45 -19.75
C ASP A 85 -2.76 5.59 -19.39
N LYS A 86 -1.46 5.28 -19.27
CA LYS A 86 -0.38 6.22 -18.91
C LYS A 86 -0.66 6.97 -17.60
N VAL A 87 -1.27 6.27 -16.65
CA VAL A 87 -1.50 6.78 -15.30
C VAL A 87 -0.28 6.48 -14.45
N ASN A 88 0.11 7.40 -13.58
CA ASN A 88 1.15 7.19 -12.58
C ASN A 88 0.50 7.14 -11.21
N PHE A 89 0.80 6.10 -10.45
CA PHE A 89 0.44 6.04 -9.03
C PHE A 89 1.59 6.58 -8.18
N VAL A 90 1.34 7.71 -7.53
CA VAL A 90 2.33 8.37 -6.68
C VAL A 90 1.91 8.22 -5.23
N VAL A 91 2.87 7.89 -4.36
CA VAL A 91 2.63 7.89 -2.91
C VAL A 91 2.65 9.33 -2.41
N GLY A 92 1.51 9.84 -1.94
CA GLY A 92 1.39 11.15 -1.31
C GLY A 92 1.87 11.13 0.14
N GLY A 93 1.69 9.99 0.83
CA GLY A 93 2.05 9.83 2.22
C GLY A 93 2.04 8.38 2.68
N THR A 94 2.81 8.09 3.72
CA THR A 94 2.74 6.81 4.43
C THR A 94 2.95 7.02 5.92
N ALA A 95 2.26 6.21 6.73
CA ALA A 95 2.53 6.07 8.16
C ALA A 95 2.71 4.60 8.49
N ILE A 96 3.68 4.30 9.34
CA ILE A 96 3.98 2.95 9.79
C ILE A 96 4.13 2.92 11.30
N ARG A 97 3.62 1.85 11.92
CA ARG A 97 3.80 1.57 13.34
C ARG A 97 4.41 0.19 13.52
N PHE A 98 5.54 0.17 14.22
CA PHE A 98 6.25 -1.05 14.59
C PHE A 98 5.75 -1.56 15.94
N ARG A 99 5.01 -2.67 15.94
CA ARG A 99 4.49 -3.30 17.16
C ARG A 99 5.52 -4.26 17.78
N ARG A 100 6.16 -5.08 16.96
CA ARG A 100 7.18 -6.04 17.36
C ARG A 100 8.08 -6.37 16.18
N GLU A 101 9.36 -6.50 16.43
CA GLU A 101 10.35 -6.76 15.39
C GLU A 101 10.07 -8.09 14.65
N VAL A 102 10.26 -8.04 13.34
CA VAL A 102 10.50 -9.22 12.53
C VAL A 102 11.95 -9.64 12.79
N ALA A 103 12.10 -10.87 13.28
CA ALA A 103 13.37 -11.44 13.68
C ALA A 103 14.31 -11.52 12.48
N PRO A 104 15.63 -11.42 12.71
CA PRO A 104 16.62 -11.23 11.66
C PRO A 104 16.74 -12.43 10.73
N ILE A 105 17.35 -12.15 9.58
CA ILE A 105 18.07 -13.08 8.70
C ILE A 105 17.26 -14.30 8.26
N PHE A 106 16.82 -14.26 7.01
CA PHE A 106 16.15 -15.34 6.28
C PHE A 106 14.83 -15.84 6.89
N ARG A 107 14.35 -15.26 7.99
CA ARG A 107 13.03 -15.61 8.52
C ARG A 107 11.95 -15.18 7.53
N LYS A 108 11.08 -16.14 7.17
CA LYS A 108 9.92 -15.85 6.33
C LYS A 108 8.93 -14.98 7.08
N PHE A 109 8.42 -13.96 6.41
CA PHE A 109 7.28 -13.18 6.85
C PHE A 109 6.32 -12.97 5.67
N GLN A 110 5.12 -12.51 5.99
CA GLN A 110 4.09 -12.18 5.02
C GLN A 110 3.69 -10.72 5.19
N VAL A 111 3.41 -10.07 4.06
CA VAL A 111 2.81 -8.73 4.01
C VAL A 111 1.42 -8.89 3.43
N HIS A 112 0.41 -8.75 4.29
CA HIS A 112 -1.00 -8.80 3.91
C HIS A 112 -1.41 -7.41 3.48
N SER A 113 -1.67 -7.22 2.19
CA SER A 113 -1.96 -5.92 1.59
C SER A 113 -3.34 -5.87 0.98
N PHE A 114 -4.09 -4.79 1.24
CA PHE A 114 -5.39 -4.58 0.63
C PHE A 114 -5.71 -3.09 0.45
N LEU A 115 -6.54 -2.80 -0.54
CA LEU A 115 -7.18 -1.51 -0.72
C LEU A 115 -8.26 -1.35 0.36
N ALA A 116 -8.02 -0.41 1.28
CA ALA A 116 -8.81 -0.21 2.49
C ALA A 116 -9.92 0.82 2.32
N ARG A 117 -9.64 1.91 1.59
CA ARG A 117 -10.60 3.00 1.33
C ARG A 117 -10.25 3.71 0.03
N LEU A 118 -11.26 4.27 -0.61
CA LEU A 118 -11.15 5.18 -1.73
C LEU A 118 -11.82 6.51 -1.39
N ASP A 119 -11.19 7.61 -1.75
CA ASP A 119 -11.79 8.94 -1.70
C ASP A 119 -11.67 9.62 -3.07
N GLU A 120 -12.08 10.90 -3.17
CA GLU A 120 -12.05 11.68 -4.41
C GLU A 120 -10.65 11.82 -5.04
N ARG A 121 -9.59 11.71 -4.24
CA ARG A 121 -8.20 11.98 -4.68
C ARG A 121 -7.23 10.85 -4.35
N HIS A 122 -7.55 10.01 -3.39
CA HIS A 122 -6.63 9.03 -2.83
C HIS A 122 -7.19 7.61 -2.84
N LEU A 123 -6.26 6.68 -3.04
CA LEU A 123 -6.42 5.28 -2.73
C LEU A 123 -5.62 4.94 -1.48
N TRP A 124 -6.28 4.35 -0.49
CA TRP A 124 -5.66 3.98 0.76
C TRP A 124 -5.36 2.50 0.78
N ILE A 125 -4.09 2.15 0.85
CA ILE A 125 -3.64 0.76 0.95
C ILE A 125 -3.14 0.51 2.37
N TYR A 126 -3.63 -0.56 2.98
CA TYR A 126 -3.14 -1.05 4.26
C TYR A 126 -2.21 -2.23 4.05
N HIS A 127 -1.12 -2.27 4.83
CA HIS A 127 -0.14 -3.33 4.85
C HIS A 127 -0.01 -3.87 6.28
N ALA A 128 -0.12 -5.19 6.46
CA ALA A 128 0.11 -5.85 7.75
C ALA A 128 1.25 -6.87 7.65
N PHE A 129 2.31 -6.66 8.43
CA PHE A 129 3.44 -7.58 8.53
C PHE A 129 3.14 -8.65 9.58
N ARG A 130 3.21 -9.92 9.19
CA ARG A 130 2.92 -11.08 10.05
C ARG A 130 3.89 -12.22 9.75
N TYR A 131 3.97 -13.20 10.65
CA TYR A 131 4.59 -14.48 10.30
C TYR A 131 3.55 -15.41 9.65
N PRO A 132 4.00 -16.33 8.76
CA PRO A 132 3.11 -17.33 8.18
C PRO A 132 2.35 -18.12 9.26
N PRO A 133 1.10 -18.51 8.99
CA PRO A 133 0.37 -19.42 9.85
C PRO A 133 1.12 -20.76 9.93
N GLY A 134 1.34 -21.29 11.14
CA GLY A 134 2.06 -22.54 11.38
C GLY A 134 3.44 -22.42 12.07
N GLY A 135 3.93 -21.21 12.34
CA GLY A 135 5.17 -21.01 13.12
C GLY A 135 4.95 -20.91 14.64
N LYS A 136 6.04 -20.74 15.41
CA LYS A 136 6.00 -20.52 16.88
C LYS A 136 5.27 -19.23 17.32
N ASP A 137 4.98 -18.31 16.40
CA ASP A 137 4.32 -17.04 16.67
C ASP A 137 3.44 -16.62 15.47
N PRO A 138 2.40 -17.42 15.13
CA PRO A 138 1.67 -17.32 13.89
C PRO A 138 0.69 -16.14 13.92
N GLY A 139 0.55 -15.44 12.79
CA GLY A 139 -0.58 -14.53 12.56
C GLY A 139 -0.62 -13.23 13.37
N ARG A 140 0.25 -13.01 14.36
CA ARG A 140 0.30 -11.73 15.10
C ARG A 140 0.96 -10.63 14.28
N ILE A 141 0.38 -9.42 14.30
CA ILE A 141 0.92 -8.22 13.66
C ILE A 141 2.27 -7.85 14.29
N ARG A 142 3.26 -7.64 13.42
CA ARG A 142 4.62 -7.14 13.72
C ARG A 142 4.72 -5.66 13.45
N ALA A 143 4.25 -5.26 12.29
CA ALA A 143 4.14 -3.86 11.90
C ALA A 143 2.91 -3.72 11.02
N HIS A 144 2.40 -2.50 10.95
CA HIS A 144 1.38 -2.16 9.99
C HIS A 144 1.63 -0.77 9.44
N ALA A 145 1.27 -0.58 8.18
CA ALA A 145 1.45 0.68 7.48
C ALA A 145 0.20 1.02 6.69
N ILE A 146 -0.08 2.32 6.62
CA ILE A 146 -1.03 2.91 5.68
C ILE A 146 -0.23 3.64 4.61
N CYS A 147 -0.71 3.55 3.38
CA CYS A 147 -0.13 4.20 2.22
C CYS A 147 -1.24 4.93 1.49
N GLN A 148 -1.06 6.24 1.33
CA GLN A 148 -1.93 7.12 0.55
C GLN A 148 -1.36 7.24 -0.86
N GLY A 149 -2.07 6.69 -1.84
CA GLY A 149 -1.70 6.79 -3.25
C GLY A 149 -2.58 7.79 -4.00
N ILE A 150 -2.02 8.43 -5.02
CA ILE A 150 -2.70 9.40 -5.90
C ILE A 150 -2.52 8.92 -7.34
N ALA A 151 -3.63 8.84 -8.09
CA ALA A 151 -3.62 8.54 -9.51
C ALA A 151 -3.41 9.82 -10.32
N ILE A 152 -2.39 9.87 -11.17
CA ILE A 152 -2.04 11.06 -11.96
C ILE A 152 -1.92 10.69 -13.43
N GLN A 153 -2.68 11.35 -14.30
CA GLN A 153 -2.53 11.26 -15.75
C GLN A 153 -2.00 12.59 -16.30
N GLY A 154 -0.75 12.58 -16.76
CA GLY A 154 -0.05 13.81 -17.14
C GLY A 154 0.12 14.76 -15.94
N ARG A 155 -0.69 15.84 -15.91
CA ARG A 155 -0.71 16.84 -14.81
C ARG A 155 -2.01 16.81 -14.00
N THR A 156 -2.92 15.91 -14.34
CA THR A 156 -4.27 15.84 -13.76
C THR A 156 -4.33 14.73 -12.72
N VAL A 157 -4.81 15.07 -11.53
CA VAL A 157 -5.18 14.08 -10.51
C VAL A 157 -6.51 13.46 -10.92
N LEU A 158 -6.55 12.14 -11.03
CA LEU A 158 -7.75 11.38 -11.35
C LEU A 158 -8.50 10.99 -10.07
N ASP A 159 -9.82 10.92 -10.16
CA ASP A 159 -10.62 10.25 -9.15
C ASP A 159 -10.34 8.74 -9.24
N PRO A 160 -9.76 8.11 -8.20
CA PRO A 160 -9.40 6.71 -8.25
C PRO A 160 -10.62 5.80 -8.35
N ARG A 161 -11.81 6.23 -7.89
CA ARG A 161 -13.04 5.44 -7.97
C ARG A 161 -13.50 5.30 -9.42
N VAL A 162 -13.53 6.43 -10.14
CA VAL A 162 -13.85 6.47 -11.57
C VAL A 162 -12.82 5.65 -12.35
N TYR A 163 -11.53 5.83 -12.05
CA TYR A 163 -10.47 5.08 -12.72
C TYR A 163 -10.59 3.56 -12.52
N LEU A 164 -10.85 3.11 -11.28
CA LEU A 164 -10.97 1.68 -10.98
C LEU A 164 -12.20 1.05 -11.66
N LYS A 165 -13.33 1.75 -11.73
CA LYS A 165 -14.53 1.27 -12.43
C LYS A 165 -14.34 1.27 -13.94
N ASP A 166 -14.02 2.41 -14.52
CA ASP A 166 -14.15 2.63 -15.96
C ASP A 166 -12.93 2.11 -16.73
N MET A 167 -11.74 2.22 -16.13
CA MET A 167 -10.49 1.89 -16.82
C MET A 167 -9.96 0.53 -16.39
N VAL A 168 -9.98 0.22 -15.09
CA VAL A 168 -9.51 -1.09 -14.60
C VAL A 168 -10.59 -2.17 -14.79
N GLY A 169 -11.87 -1.80 -14.81
CA GLY A 169 -12.99 -2.72 -14.93
C GLY A 169 -13.27 -3.49 -13.63
N MET A 170 -12.98 -2.87 -12.47
CA MET A 170 -13.39 -3.44 -11.18
C MET A 170 -14.90 -3.34 -10.99
N ASP A 171 -15.45 -4.30 -10.26
CA ASP A 171 -16.88 -4.34 -9.94
C ASP A 171 -17.30 -3.03 -9.23
N PRO A 172 -18.29 -2.28 -9.79
CA PRO A 172 -18.77 -1.05 -9.19
C PRO A 172 -19.21 -1.21 -7.74
N ASP A 173 -19.86 -2.31 -7.39
CA ASP A 173 -20.37 -2.54 -6.03
C ASP A 173 -19.22 -2.65 -5.02
N ILE A 174 -18.09 -3.24 -5.43
CA ILE A 174 -16.89 -3.35 -4.59
C ILE A 174 -16.21 -1.99 -4.46
N VAL A 175 -16.10 -1.23 -5.55
CA VAL A 175 -15.51 0.11 -5.52
C VAL A 175 -16.37 1.03 -4.65
N ASP A 176 -17.69 0.96 -4.77
CA ASP A 176 -18.61 1.77 -3.97
C ASP A 176 -18.56 1.39 -2.49
N ALA A 177 -18.51 0.09 -2.16
CA ALA A 177 -18.33 -0.35 -0.78
C ALA A 177 -17.03 0.19 -0.13
N LEU A 178 -15.96 0.36 -0.91
CA LEU A 178 -14.70 0.97 -0.45
C LEU A 178 -14.72 2.51 -0.46
N SER A 179 -15.70 3.12 -1.13
CA SER A 179 -15.85 4.57 -1.30
C SER A 179 -16.85 5.20 -0.36
N THR A 180 -17.78 4.42 0.20
CA THR A 180 -18.83 4.95 1.09
C THR A 180 -18.26 5.47 2.41
N ASP A 181 -18.46 6.77 2.64
CA ASP A 181 -18.40 7.38 3.95
C ASP A 181 -19.65 7.00 4.75
N ARG A 182 -19.46 6.35 5.91
CA ARG A 182 -20.45 6.20 7.00
C ARG A 182 -21.81 5.56 6.67
N GLY A 183 -21.84 4.42 5.98
CA GLY A 183 -22.99 3.51 6.03
C GLY A 183 -22.68 2.31 6.92
N GLU A 184 -23.47 2.07 7.97
CA GLU A 184 -23.44 0.94 8.94
C GLU A 184 -22.22 0.00 8.81
N ALA A 185 -21.03 0.55 9.04
CA ALA A 185 -19.80 -0.20 8.92
C ALA A 185 -19.64 -1.05 10.18
N SER A 186 -19.20 -2.30 10.02
CA SER A 186 -18.79 -3.12 11.16
C SER A 186 -17.73 -2.39 12.00
N ALA A 187 -17.72 -2.59 13.32
CA ALA A 187 -16.81 -1.90 14.25
C ALA A 187 -15.31 -2.01 13.88
N GLU A 188 -14.91 -2.99 13.06
CA GLU A 188 -13.53 -3.12 12.55
C GLU A 188 -13.23 -2.21 11.33
N GLN A 189 -14.19 -2.05 10.42
CA GLN A 189 -14.07 -1.11 9.29
C GLN A 189 -13.98 0.33 9.79
N ASP A 190 -14.66 0.62 10.90
CA ASP A 190 -14.61 1.91 11.61
C ASP A 190 -13.17 2.27 12.04
N VAL A 191 -12.39 1.31 12.55
CA VAL A 191 -11.01 1.57 12.98
C VAL A 191 -10.08 1.94 11.82
N PHE A 192 -10.21 1.26 10.67
CA PHE A 192 -9.39 1.62 9.50
C PHE A 192 -9.79 2.97 8.93
N ALA A 193 -11.08 3.28 8.88
CA ALA A 193 -11.56 4.59 8.46
C ALA A 193 -11.02 5.69 9.40
N GLU A 194 -11.13 5.50 10.72
CA GLU A 194 -10.60 6.42 11.73
C GLU A 194 -9.08 6.62 11.58
N MET A 195 -8.32 5.55 11.31
CA MET A 195 -6.88 5.65 11.05
C MET A 195 -6.57 6.54 9.84
N MET A 196 -7.33 6.40 8.75
CA MET A 196 -7.12 7.22 7.54
C MET A 196 -7.55 8.67 7.78
N ASP A 197 -8.64 8.91 8.49
CA ASP A 197 -9.10 10.26 8.85
C ASP A 197 -8.06 10.99 9.70
N LYS A 198 -7.56 10.35 10.76
CA LYS A 198 -6.50 10.92 11.61
C LYS A 198 -5.21 11.18 10.84
N TYR A 199 -4.90 10.34 9.85
CA TYR A 199 -3.76 10.60 8.98
C TYR A 199 -4.03 11.78 8.04
N GLY A 200 -5.24 11.92 7.50
CA GLY A 200 -5.65 13.08 6.70
C GLY A 200 -5.54 14.40 7.46
N ASP A 201 -5.96 14.40 8.73
CA ASP A 201 -5.79 15.56 9.62
C ASP A 201 -4.29 15.89 9.81
N MET A 202 -3.47 14.88 10.04
CA MET A 202 -2.02 15.05 10.16
C MET A 202 -1.40 15.57 8.86
N GLU A 203 -1.83 15.08 7.71
CA GLU A 203 -1.38 15.52 6.39
C GLU A 203 -1.72 17.00 6.15
N ALA A 204 -2.92 17.44 6.56
CA ALA A 204 -3.29 18.85 6.50
C ALA A 204 -2.33 19.73 7.33
N VAL A 205 -1.96 19.27 8.52
CA VAL A 205 -0.98 19.96 9.37
C VAL A 205 0.42 19.95 8.74
N PHE A 206 0.86 18.85 8.11
CA PHE A 206 2.13 18.81 7.37
C PHE A 206 2.16 19.86 6.25
N LYS A 207 1.07 20.01 5.48
CA LYS A 207 0.96 21.04 4.42
C LYS A 207 1.06 22.45 5.00
N MET A 208 0.43 22.71 6.14
CA MET A 208 0.54 24.00 6.83
C MET A 208 1.98 24.27 7.29
N ALA A 209 2.66 23.27 7.86
CA ALA A 209 4.05 23.39 8.29
C ALA A 209 4.98 23.72 7.11
N THR A 210 4.82 23.04 5.97
CA THR A 210 5.58 23.35 4.74
C THR A 210 5.33 24.77 4.25
N ALA A 211 4.07 25.21 4.20
CA ALA A 211 3.74 26.56 3.76
C ALA A 211 4.31 27.66 4.68
N LEU A 212 4.49 27.37 5.98
CA LEU A 212 5.16 28.28 6.91
C LEU A 212 6.67 28.34 6.66
N ASP A 213 7.30 27.20 6.36
CA ASP A 213 8.73 27.14 6.03
C ASP A 213 9.04 27.92 4.73
N ASP A 214 8.23 27.72 3.68
CA ASP A 214 8.37 28.45 2.41
C ASP A 214 8.30 29.96 2.61
N LYS A 215 7.34 30.45 3.41
CA LYS A 215 7.19 31.87 3.75
C LYS A 215 8.41 32.40 4.50
N ALA A 216 8.97 31.61 5.42
CA ALA A 216 10.16 32.02 6.18
C ALA A 216 11.40 32.13 5.28
N LEU A 217 11.49 31.34 4.21
CA LEU A 217 12.56 31.43 3.22
C LEU A 217 12.43 32.67 2.32
N GLU A 218 11.20 33.06 1.96
CA GLU A 218 10.94 34.27 1.17
C GLU A 218 11.31 35.55 1.92
N GLN A 219 11.06 35.61 3.23
CA GLN A 219 11.39 36.77 4.07
C GLN A 219 12.89 36.98 4.30
N LYS A 220 13.73 35.98 4.00
CA LYS A 220 15.20 36.05 4.14
C LYS A 220 15.90 36.52 2.86
N LYS A 221 15.16 36.72 1.77
CA LYS A 221 15.66 37.26 0.49
C LYS A 221 15.39 38.75 0.39
#